data_AF-A0AAN9P2T2-F1
#
_entry.id   AF-A0AAN9P2T2-F1
#
_cell.length_a   1.000
_cell.length_b   1.000
_cell.length_c   1.000
_cell.angle_alpha   90.00
_cell.angle_beta   90.00
_cell.angle_gamma   90.00
#
_symmetry.space_group_name_H-M   'P 1'
#
loop_
_entity.id
_entity.type
_entity.pdbx_description
1 polymer ?
#
loop_
_entity_poly.entity_id
_entity_poly.type
_entity_poly.pdbx_seq_one_letter_code
_entity_poly.pdbx_strand_id
1 'polypeptide(L)'
;MRNKSSIPDSGYVSRLEVNRLFEAFGIYDMNASPESLQAFFSQLNVSPHHRKIIEAYLEEIYDLTSSVSQKIAETLGVRDIDFKDWPFIFKIVKYDFTPQTIGTLGTQLHSDTGFITVLQDDENVSGLELMDESSSFKVVTPKPGSFLCIIGDVGHVWSNGRFWNVRHRVICKEGTTRYSMGAFVLSSRNGNVEAPLKLVELDHA
;
A
#
# COMPACT_ATOMS: atom_id res chain seq x y z
N MET A 1 -8.18 -17.85 14.27
CA MET A 1 -6.89 -17.29 13.78
C MET A 1 -6.48 -16.14 14.71
N ARG A 2 -5.25 -16.13 15.22
CA ARG A 2 -4.76 -15.17 16.25
C ARG A 2 -3.40 -14.58 15.87
N ASN A 3 -3.30 -13.95 14.70
CA ASN A 3 -2.22 -13.00 14.44
C ASN A 3 -2.84 -11.60 14.59
N LYS A 4 -2.95 -11.09 15.82
CA LYS A 4 -3.48 -9.75 16.08
C LYS A 4 -2.34 -8.91 16.65
N SER A 5 -2.01 -7.80 15.99
CA SER A 5 -1.01 -6.85 16.47
C SER A 5 -1.70 -5.67 17.18
N SER A 6 -0.99 -5.07 18.12
CA SER A 6 -1.40 -3.80 18.76
C SER A 6 -1.15 -2.59 17.86
N ILE A 7 -0.27 -2.71 16.87
CA ILE A 7 -0.03 -1.71 15.83
C ILE A 7 -1.20 -1.78 14.83
N PRO A 8 -1.92 -0.67 14.60
CA PRO A 8 -2.97 -0.61 13.59
C PRO A 8 -2.47 -1.13 12.24
N ASP A 9 -3.31 -1.87 11.52
CA ASP A 9 -3.01 -2.42 10.20
C ASP A 9 -1.87 -3.44 10.10
N SER A 10 -1.23 -3.78 11.22
CA SER A 10 -0.27 -4.90 11.32
C SER A 10 -0.97 -6.17 11.79
N GLY A 11 -0.43 -7.32 11.41
CA GLY A 11 -1.01 -8.63 11.68
C GLY A 11 -2.23 -8.96 10.80
N TYR A 12 -3.03 -9.94 11.23
CA TYR A 12 -4.25 -10.36 10.54
C TYR A 12 -5.39 -9.36 10.72
N VAL A 13 -5.80 -8.77 9.60
CA VAL A 13 -7.03 -8.00 9.46
C VAL A 13 -8.12 -8.94 8.99
N SER A 14 -9.02 -9.31 9.91
CA SER A 14 -10.12 -10.22 9.62
C SER A 14 -11.26 -9.53 8.85
N ARG A 15 -12.05 -10.34 8.14
CA ARG A 15 -13.36 -9.96 7.61
C ARG A 15 -14.28 -9.50 8.75
N LEU A 16 -14.35 -8.20 9.00
CA LEU A 16 -15.35 -7.60 9.92
C LEU A 16 -16.62 -7.25 9.13
N GLU A 17 -17.72 -6.88 9.81
CA GLU A 17 -19.00 -6.57 9.16
C GLU A 17 -18.91 -5.48 8.07
N VAL A 18 -17.91 -4.59 8.16
CA VAL A 18 -17.63 -3.52 7.19
C VAL A 18 -16.79 -3.99 5.99
N ASN A 19 -16.01 -5.08 6.15
CA ASN A 19 -15.05 -5.63 5.19
C ASN A 19 -15.35 -7.11 4.90
N ARG A 20 -16.57 -7.42 4.45
CA ARG A 20 -17.04 -8.82 4.29
C ARG A 20 -16.25 -9.63 3.27
N LEU A 21 -15.63 -8.98 2.29
CA LEU A 21 -15.08 -9.63 1.10
C LEU A 21 -13.55 -9.71 1.08
N PHE A 22 -12.85 -9.11 2.04
CA PHE A 22 -11.39 -9.21 2.08
C PHE A 22 -10.84 -9.47 3.48
N GLU A 23 -9.70 -10.15 3.50
CA GLU A 23 -8.84 -10.34 4.65
C GLU A 23 -7.41 -9.95 4.27
N ALA A 24 -6.62 -9.52 5.25
CA ALA A 24 -5.25 -9.12 4.98
C ALA A 24 -4.28 -9.53 6.08
N PHE A 25 -3.00 -9.62 5.73
CA PHE A 25 -1.89 -9.71 6.65
C PHE A 25 -1.02 -8.48 6.47
N GLY A 26 -0.82 -7.71 7.54
CA GLY A 26 0.08 -6.57 7.58
C GLY A 26 1.38 -6.87 8.32
N ILE A 27 2.48 -6.30 7.85
CA ILE A 27 3.79 -6.31 8.50
C ILE A 27 4.22 -4.85 8.58
N TYR A 28 4.25 -4.31 9.80
CA TYR A 28 4.71 -2.94 10.05
C TYR A 28 6.23 -2.93 10.25
N ASP A 29 6.91 -2.08 9.48
CA ASP A 29 8.27 -1.59 9.73
C ASP A 29 9.28 -2.69 10.11
N MET A 30 9.50 -3.62 9.17
CA MET A 30 10.35 -4.80 9.35
C MET A 30 11.78 -4.46 9.83
N ASN A 31 12.32 -3.32 9.40
CA ASN A 31 13.68 -2.90 9.73
C ASN A 31 13.78 -2.36 11.14
N ALA A 32 12.69 -1.81 11.69
CA ALA A 32 12.66 -1.34 13.07
C ALA A 32 12.33 -2.45 14.09
N SER A 33 11.77 -3.58 13.66
CA SER A 33 11.50 -4.72 14.55
C SER A 33 11.59 -6.08 13.86
N PRO A 34 12.80 -6.65 13.78
CA PRO A 34 13.01 -8.05 13.34
C PRO A 34 12.18 -9.06 14.14
N GLU A 35 11.92 -8.77 15.42
CA GLU A 35 11.10 -9.59 16.31
C GLU A 35 9.64 -9.67 15.82
N SER A 36 9.11 -8.58 15.26
CA SER A 36 7.75 -8.53 14.73
C SER A 36 7.58 -9.45 13.53
N LEU A 37 8.58 -9.54 12.65
CA LEU A 37 8.58 -10.45 11.52
C LEU A 37 8.71 -11.92 11.96
N GLN A 38 9.57 -12.22 12.94
CA GLN A 38 9.67 -13.58 13.48
C GLN A 38 8.41 -14.00 14.24
N ALA A 39 7.77 -13.08 14.96
CA ALA A 39 6.48 -13.30 15.58
C ALA A 39 5.40 -13.58 14.52
N PHE A 40 5.38 -12.82 13.43
CA PHE A 40 4.48 -13.05 12.29
C PHE A 40 4.65 -14.46 11.72
N PHE A 41 5.88 -14.88 11.43
CA PHE A 41 6.16 -16.22 10.92
C PHE A 41 5.76 -17.33 11.87
N SER A 42 6.00 -17.13 13.17
CA SER A 42 5.67 -18.12 14.20
C SER A 42 4.16 -18.25 14.38
N GLN A 43 3.43 -17.13 14.42
CA GLN A 43 1.96 -17.13 14.59
C GLN A 43 1.21 -17.78 13.41
N LEU A 44 1.80 -17.74 12.21
CA LEU A 44 1.21 -18.35 11.01
C LEU A 44 1.81 -19.72 10.66
N ASN A 45 2.71 -20.25 11.50
CA ASN A 45 3.44 -21.50 11.24
C ASN A 45 4.07 -21.52 9.83
N VAL A 46 4.64 -20.39 9.40
CA VAL A 46 5.25 -20.25 8.08
C VAL A 46 6.46 -21.17 7.99
N SER A 47 6.50 -22.01 6.94
CA SER A 47 7.59 -22.96 6.73
C SER A 47 8.91 -22.25 6.48
N PRO A 48 10.08 -22.86 6.79
CA PRO A 48 11.38 -22.22 6.54
C PRO A 48 11.60 -21.78 5.10
N HIS A 49 11.04 -22.52 4.13
CA HIS A 49 11.11 -22.15 2.71
C HIS A 49 10.33 -20.86 2.43
N HIS A 50 9.09 -20.76 2.90
CA HIS A 50 8.27 -19.57 2.70
C HIS A 50 8.81 -18.35 3.46
N ARG A 51 9.43 -18.54 4.64
CA ARG A 51 10.10 -17.45 5.36
C ARG A 51 11.16 -16.78 4.49
N LYS A 52 12.05 -17.57 3.88
CA LYS A 52 13.09 -17.06 2.97
C LYS A 52 12.52 -16.29 1.79
N ILE A 53 11.42 -16.78 1.20
CA ILE A 53 10.75 -16.08 0.08
C ILE A 53 10.18 -14.74 0.56
N ILE A 54 9.48 -14.75 1.69
CA ILE A 54 8.88 -13.52 2.24
C ILE A 54 9.97 -12.52 2.61
N GLU A 55 11.03 -12.94 3.31
CA GLU A 55 12.17 -12.10 3.67
C GLU A 55 12.83 -11.47 2.42
N ALA A 56 13.14 -12.27 1.40
CA ALA A 56 13.74 -11.76 0.17
C ALA A 56 12.81 -10.78 -0.57
N TYR A 57 11.52 -11.10 -0.67
CA TYR A 57 10.55 -10.21 -1.31
C TYR A 57 10.40 -8.88 -0.53
N LEU A 58 10.38 -8.97 0.80
CA LEU A 58 10.26 -7.84 1.70
C LEU A 58 11.48 -6.90 1.59
N GLU A 59 12.69 -7.44 1.48
CA GLU A 59 13.91 -6.65 1.25
C GLU A 59 13.85 -5.90 -0.08
N GLU A 60 13.53 -6.60 -1.17
CA GLU A 60 13.46 -6.02 -2.52
C GLU A 60 12.34 -4.97 -2.65
N ILE A 61 11.16 -5.24 -2.08
CA ILE A 61 10.03 -4.30 -2.16
C ILE A 61 10.29 -3.06 -1.31
N TYR A 62 11.01 -3.20 -0.19
CA TYR A 62 11.44 -2.06 0.63
C TYR A 62 12.38 -1.16 -0.17
N ASP A 63 13.45 -1.71 -0.76
CA ASP A 63 14.40 -0.94 -1.55
C ASP A 63 13.77 -0.30 -2.79
N LEU A 64 12.89 -1.04 -3.50
CA LEU A 64 12.14 -0.50 -4.62
C LEU A 64 11.28 0.69 -4.18
N THR A 65 10.53 0.54 -3.10
CA THR A 65 9.59 1.56 -2.62
C THR A 65 10.30 2.82 -2.13
N SER A 66 11.43 2.68 -1.43
CA SER A 66 12.27 3.81 -1.03
C SER A 66 12.87 4.51 -2.25
N SER A 67 13.35 3.76 -3.25
CA SER A 67 13.90 4.30 -4.50
C SER A 67 12.84 5.06 -5.32
N VAL A 68 11.63 4.52 -5.43
CA VAL A 68 10.51 5.21 -6.10
C VAL A 68 10.15 6.50 -5.36
N SER A 69 10.05 6.46 -4.03
CA SER A 69 9.79 7.66 -3.20
C SER A 69 10.83 8.75 -3.44
N GLN A 70 12.11 8.38 -3.45
CA GLN A 70 13.21 9.29 -3.73
C GLN A 70 13.10 9.92 -5.12
N LYS A 71 12.85 9.11 -6.14
CA LYS A 71 12.71 9.59 -7.53
C LYS A 71 11.52 10.52 -7.71
N ILE A 72 10.41 10.27 -7.01
CA ILE A 72 9.24 11.15 -6.99
C ILE A 72 9.58 12.49 -6.34
N ALA A 73 10.26 12.50 -5.19
CA ALA A 73 10.71 13.74 -4.55
C ALA A 73 11.68 14.54 -5.45
N GLU A 74 12.57 13.85 -6.16
CA GLU A 74 13.52 14.45 -7.10
C GLU A 74 12.85 15.18 -8.26
N THR A 75 11.64 14.78 -8.70
CA THR A 75 10.91 15.50 -9.75
C THR A 75 10.49 16.90 -9.31
N LEU A 76 10.38 17.14 -8.00
CA LEU A 76 10.13 18.44 -7.39
C LEU A 76 11.42 19.14 -6.92
N GLY A 77 12.59 18.57 -7.25
CA GLY A 77 13.89 19.09 -6.91
C GLY A 77 14.28 18.93 -5.43
N VAL A 78 13.59 18.07 -4.68
CA VAL A 78 13.92 17.71 -3.29
C VAL A 78 14.80 16.47 -3.31
N ARG A 79 15.97 16.49 -2.63
CA ARG A 79 16.97 15.41 -2.70
C ARG A 79 17.54 14.99 -1.35
N ASP A 80 17.23 15.76 -0.33
CA ASP A 80 17.78 15.75 1.02
C ASP A 80 16.90 14.99 2.02
N ILE A 81 15.93 14.22 1.53
CA ILE A 81 15.09 13.34 2.35
C ILE A 81 15.54 11.91 2.15
N ASP A 82 15.74 11.19 3.26
CA ASP A 82 15.91 9.75 3.23
C ASP A 82 14.58 9.04 3.53
N PHE A 83 13.96 8.49 2.47
CA PHE A 83 12.73 7.71 2.61
C PHE A 83 12.95 6.31 3.19
N LYS A 84 14.19 5.85 3.36
CA LYS A 84 14.49 4.60 4.09
C LYS A 84 14.16 4.72 5.57
N ASP A 85 14.29 5.92 6.13
CA ASP A 85 13.96 6.20 7.53
C ASP A 85 12.45 6.29 7.79
N TRP A 86 11.63 6.36 6.76
CA TRP A 86 10.17 6.45 6.92
C TRP A 86 9.58 5.06 7.19
N PRO A 87 8.65 4.92 8.15
CA PRO A 87 7.98 3.65 8.38
C PRO A 87 7.21 3.22 7.13
N PHE A 88 7.21 1.91 6.90
CA PHE A 88 6.41 1.29 5.86
C PHE A 88 5.50 0.22 6.46
N ILE A 89 4.40 -0.07 5.79
CA ILE A 89 3.58 -1.25 6.05
C ILE A 89 3.54 -2.08 4.78
N PHE A 90 3.83 -3.37 4.89
CA PHE A 90 3.55 -4.32 3.82
C PHE A 90 2.25 -5.06 4.10
N LYS A 91 1.32 -5.10 3.15
CA LYS A 91 0.06 -5.84 3.26
C LYS A 91 -0.08 -6.88 2.16
N ILE A 92 -0.44 -8.09 2.53
CA ILE A 92 -0.93 -9.14 1.62
C ILE A 92 -2.44 -9.18 1.78
N VAL A 93 -3.19 -8.94 0.71
CA VAL A 93 -4.65 -8.85 0.73
C VAL A 93 -5.23 -9.99 -0.12
N LYS A 94 -6.22 -10.69 0.44
CA LYS A 94 -7.01 -11.68 -0.26
C LYS A 94 -8.46 -11.22 -0.31
N TYR A 95 -9.02 -11.19 -1.50
CA TYR A 95 -10.44 -10.97 -1.75
C TYR A 95 -11.10 -12.30 -2.08
N ASP A 96 -12.14 -12.65 -1.33
CA ASP A 96 -12.87 -13.90 -1.50
C ASP A 96 -14.14 -13.66 -2.33
N PHE A 97 -13.93 -13.40 -3.61
CA PHE A 97 -15.04 -13.19 -4.53
C PHE A 97 -15.66 -14.50 -4.98
N THR A 98 -16.98 -14.50 -5.09
CA THR A 98 -17.79 -15.62 -5.54
C THR A 98 -18.76 -15.14 -6.62
N PRO A 99 -19.44 -16.04 -7.35
CA PRO A 99 -20.45 -15.62 -8.33
C PRO A 99 -21.53 -14.70 -7.74
N GLN A 100 -21.82 -14.81 -6.43
CA GLN A 100 -22.81 -13.99 -5.74
C GLN A 100 -22.31 -12.58 -5.38
N THR A 101 -20.99 -12.35 -5.39
CA THR A 101 -20.39 -11.05 -5.07
C THR A 101 -20.10 -10.22 -6.32
N ILE A 102 -20.34 -10.74 -7.52
CA ILE A 102 -20.15 -10.00 -8.78
C ILE A 102 -20.95 -8.68 -8.74
N GLY A 103 -20.27 -7.58 -9.06
CA GLY A 103 -20.82 -6.22 -9.01
C GLY A 103 -20.72 -5.53 -7.65
N THR A 104 -20.30 -6.23 -6.60
CA THR A 104 -20.09 -5.63 -5.26
C THR A 104 -18.68 -5.08 -5.08
N LEU A 105 -18.50 -4.18 -4.12
CA LEU A 105 -17.20 -3.60 -3.79
C LEU A 105 -16.43 -4.52 -2.84
N GLY A 106 -15.25 -4.97 -3.27
CA GLY A 106 -14.27 -5.63 -2.42
C GLY A 106 -13.58 -4.67 -1.47
N THR A 107 -13.29 -3.45 -1.94
CA THR A 107 -12.80 -2.34 -1.11
C THR A 107 -13.55 -1.07 -1.50
N GLN A 108 -14.01 -0.31 -0.51
CA GLN A 108 -14.74 0.94 -0.70
C GLN A 108 -13.85 2.02 -1.33
N LEU A 109 -14.47 3.07 -1.87
CA LEU A 109 -13.76 4.20 -2.45
C LEU A 109 -13.02 5.02 -1.38
N HIS A 110 -11.69 5.06 -1.47
CA HIS A 110 -10.81 5.74 -0.52
C HIS A 110 -9.56 6.30 -1.22
N SER A 111 -8.79 7.12 -0.52
CA SER A 111 -7.38 7.41 -0.84
C SER A 111 -6.49 6.70 0.19
N ASP A 112 -5.26 6.38 -0.20
CA ASP A 112 -4.28 5.85 0.75
C ASP A 112 -3.81 6.98 1.66
N THR A 113 -3.68 6.70 2.96
CA THR A 113 -3.29 7.73 3.94
C THR A 113 -1.80 8.05 3.92
N GLY A 114 -0.97 7.18 3.33
CA GLY A 114 0.49 7.29 3.31
C GLY A 114 1.05 8.26 2.27
N PHE A 115 2.39 8.26 2.12
CA PHE A 115 3.09 9.02 1.10
C PHE A 115 2.85 8.44 -0.29
N ILE A 116 3.27 7.19 -0.48
CA ILE A 116 3.00 6.40 -1.69
C ILE A 116 2.66 4.95 -1.34
N THR A 117 2.01 4.28 -2.28
CA THR A 117 1.80 2.84 -2.30
C THR A 117 2.42 2.25 -3.55
N VAL A 118 3.23 1.21 -3.39
CA VAL A 118 3.68 0.34 -4.49
C VAL A 118 2.88 -0.96 -4.42
N LEU A 119 2.02 -1.19 -5.42
CA LEU A 119 1.06 -2.28 -5.47
C LEU A 119 1.46 -3.31 -6.54
N GLN A 120 1.61 -4.56 -6.13
CA GLN A 120 1.55 -5.72 -7.01
C GLN A 120 0.11 -6.24 -7.02
N ASP A 121 -0.55 -6.14 -8.17
CA ASP A 121 -1.92 -6.63 -8.35
C ASP A 121 -1.93 -8.09 -8.86
N ASP A 122 -3.08 -8.75 -8.76
CA ASP A 122 -3.34 -10.06 -9.36
C ASP A 122 -3.31 -9.94 -10.88
N GLU A 123 -2.40 -10.67 -11.51
CA GLU A 123 -2.23 -10.63 -12.97
C GLU A 123 -3.44 -11.21 -13.73
N ASN A 124 -4.24 -12.05 -13.07
CA ASN A 124 -5.36 -12.75 -13.70
C ASN A 124 -6.72 -12.17 -13.34
N VAL A 125 -6.82 -11.43 -12.23
CA VAL A 125 -8.10 -10.98 -11.67
C VAL A 125 -8.14 -9.46 -11.55
N SER A 126 -8.79 -8.80 -12.51
CA SER A 126 -8.99 -7.36 -12.48
C SER A 126 -10.03 -6.96 -11.43
N GLY A 127 -9.97 -5.71 -10.97
CA GLY A 127 -10.97 -5.16 -10.05
C GLY A 127 -10.64 -3.76 -9.55
N LEU A 128 -9.36 -3.35 -9.61
CA LEU A 128 -8.96 -2.00 -9.22
C LEU A 128 -9.51 -0.95 -10.18
N GLU A 129 -10.15 0.06 -9.62
CA GLU A 129 -10.66 1.22 -10.33
C GLU A 129 -10.17 2.52 -9.69
N LEU A 130 -9.66 3.43 -10.52
CA LEU A 130 -9.27 4.79 -10.13
C LEU A 130 -10.40 5.76 -10.49
N MET A 131 -10.67 6.73 -9.63
CA MET A 131 -11.60 7.82 -9.91
C MET A 131 -10.83 9.01 -10.48
N ASP A 132 -11.21 9.46 -11.68
CA ASP A 132 -10.66 10.68 -12.28
C ASP A 132 -11.35 11.95 -11.74
N GLU A 133 -10.86 13.11 -12.14
CA GLU A 133 -11.37 14.42 -11.72
C GLU A 133 -12.85 14.64 -12.09
N SER A 134 -13.34 13.94 -13.12
CA SER A 134 -14.76 13.99 -13.55
C SER A 134 -15.66 13.07 -12.72
N SER A 135 -15.13 12.44 -11.67
CA SER A 135 -15.79 11.38 -10.90
C SER A 135 -16.12 10.12 -11.71
N SER A 136 -15.42 9.90 -12.84
CA SER A 136 -15.55 8.70 -13.64
C SER A 136 -14.55 7.63 -13.21
N PHE A 137 -14.96 6.36 -13.23
CA PHE A 137 -14.10 5.24 -12.88
C PHE A 137 -13.31 4.73 -14.09
N LYS A 138 -12.00 4.56 -13.92
CA LYS A 138 -11.09 3.96 -14.88
C LYS A 138 -10.55 2.66 -14.32
N VAL A 139 -10.73 1.58 -15.09
CA VAL A 139 -10.21 0.26 -14.74
C VAL A 139 -8.71 0.24 -14.91
N VAL A 140 -7.99 -0.19 -13.87
CA VAL A 140 -6.58 -0.56 -14.00
C VAL A 140 -6.52 -1.99 -14.51
N THR A 141 -5.91 -2.17 -15.68
CA THR A 141 -5.66 -3.51 -16.23
C THR A 141 -4.38 -4.05 -15.60
N PRO A 142 -4.41 -5.20 -14.92
CA PRO A 142 -3.19 -5.81 -14.40
C PRO A 142 -2.20 -6.04 -15.53
N LYS A 143 -0.96 -5.61 -15.32
CA LYS A 143 0.13 -5.82 -16.27
C LYS A 143 1.16 -6.75 -15.63
N PRO A 144 1.36 -7.96 -16.18
CA PRO A 144 2.29 -8.93 -15.62
C PRO A 144 3.69 -8.37 -15.40
N GLY A 145 4.30 -8.72 -14.27
CA GLY A 145 5.64 -8.28 -13.89
C GLY A 145 5.79 -6.77 -13.67
N SER A 146 4.71 -6.04 -13.41
CA SER A 146 4.75 -4.60 -13.13
C SER A 146 4.11 -4.25 -11.79
N PHE A 147 4.46 -3.06 -11.30
CA PHE A 147 3.88 -2.47 -10.10
C PHE A 147 3.11 -1.20 -10.45
N LEU A 148 2.02 -0.95 -9.73
CA LEU A 148 1.32 0.33 -9.76
C LEU A 148 1.81 1.19 -8.59
N CYS A 149 2.21 2.43 -8.88
CA CYS A 149 2.51 3.42 -7.86
C CYS A 149 1.32 4.37 -7.68
N ILE A 150 0.85 4.53 -6.45
CA ILE A 150 -0.27 5.42 -6.10
C ILE A 150 0.27 6.46 -5.11
N ILE A 151 -0.07 7.73 -5.31
CA ILE A 151 0.20 8.80 -4.33
C ILE A 151 -0.92 8.78 -3.29
N GLY A 152 -0.55 8.84 -2.02
CA GLY A 152 -1.49 8.97 -0.90
C GLY A 152 -1.61 10.40 -0.36
N ASP A 153 -2.39 10.55 0.69
CA ASP A 153 -2.72 11.83 1.31
C ASP A 153 -1.49 12.56 1.86
N VAL A 154 -0.56 11.84 2.51
CA VAL A 154 0.72 12.42 2.95
C VAL A 154 1.53 12.89 1.75
N GLY A 155 1.51 12.17 0.62
CA GLY A 155 2.19 12.57 -0.61
C GLY A 155 1.62 13.86 -1.20
N HIS A 156 0.30 14.00 -1.18
CA HIS A 156 -0.37 15.23 -1.58
C HIS A 156 0.03 16.41 -0.70
N VAL A 157 -0.08 16.27 0.63
CA VAL A 157 0.26 17.35 1.58
C VAL A 157 1.75 17.69 1.52
N TRP A 158 2.63 16.69 1.56
CA TRP A 158 4.08 16.86 1.50
C TRP A 158 4.53 17.57 0.22
N SER A 159 3.87 17.30 -0.91
CA SER A 159 4.17 17.97 -2.18
C SER A 159 3.57 19.38 -2.30
N ASN A 160 2.96 19.91 -1.23
CA ASN A 160 2.19 21.13 -1.24
C ASN A 160 1.12 21.12 -2.36
N GLY A 161 0.36 20.03 -2.46
CA GLY A 161 -0.75 19.86 -3.39
C GLY A 161 -0.37 19.52 -4.84
N ARG A 162 0.92 19.39 -5.17
CA ARG A 162 1.39 19.15 -6.55
C ARG A 162 1.12 17.73 -7.04
N PHE A 163 1.15 16.74 -6.15
CA PHE A 163 0.79 15.38 -6.47
C PHE A 163 -0.67 15.10 -6.16
N TRP A 164 -1.37 14.43 -7.07
CA TRP A 164 -2.77 14.06 -6.88
C TRP A 164 -2.91 12.75 -6.11
N ASN A 165 -3.59 12.79 -4.96
CA ASN A 165 -3.98 11.60 -4.20
C ASN A 165 -5.24 10.96 -4.79
N VAL A 166 -5.05 10.09 -5.77
CA VAL A 166 -6.16 9.46 -6.51
C VAL A 166 -7.01 8.58 -5.60
N ARG A 167 -8.33 8.81 -5.63
CA ARG A 167 -9.29 7.91 -4.98
C ARG A 167 -9.46 6.66 -5.80
N HIS A 168 -9.50 5.51 -5.14
CA HIS A 168 -9.61 4.22 -5.80
C HIS A 168 -10.46 3.24 -4.99
N ARG A 169 -10.92 2.18 -5.66
CA ARG A 169 -11.74 1.11 -5.09
C ARG A 169 -11.43 -0.22 -5.77
N VAL A 170 -11.89 -1.32 -5.18
CA VAL A 170 -11.84 -2.64 -5.82
C VAL A 170 -13.26 -3.16 -6.00
N ILE A 171 -13.64 -3.48 -7.23
CA ILE A 171 -14.93 -4.09 -7.57
C ILE A 171 -14.74 -5.56 -7.96
N CYS A 172 -15.65 -6.41 -7.51
CA CYS A 172 -15.71 -7.82 -7.89
C CYS A 172 -16.28 -7.94 -9.31
N LYS A 173 -15.43 -8.25 -10.29
CA LYS A 173 -15.84 -8.43 -11.69
C LYS A 173 -16.17 -9.88 -12.05
N GLU A 174 -15.60 -10.82 -11.32
CA GLU A 174 -15.79 -12.25 -11.52
C GLU A 174 -15.72 -12.99 -10.19
N GLY A 175 -16.34 -14.17 -10.14
CA GLY A 175 -16.43 -14.98 -8.93
C GLY A 175 -15.19 -15.81 -8.67
N THR A 176 -14.03 -15.16 -8.55
CA THR A 176 -12.76 -15.83 -8.26
C THR A 176 -11.94 -15.09 -7.21
N THR A 177 -11.16 -15.82 -6.42
CA THR A 177 -10.29 -15.20 -5.42
C THR A 177 -9.25 -14.29 -6.10
N ARG A 178 -9.09 -13.07 -5.59
CA ARG A 178 -8.06 -12.11 -6.02
C ARG A 178 -7.02 -11.91 -4.92
N TYR A 179 -5.74 -11.91 -5.26
CA TYR A 179 -4.65 -11.58 -4.33
C TYR A 179 -3.91 -10.33 -4.76
N SER A 180 -3.61 -9.43 -3.83
CA SER A 180 -2.76 -8.27 -4.10
C SER A 180 -1.82 -8.00 -2.93
N MET A 181 -0.65 -7.45 -3.23
CA MET A 181 0.35 -7.08 -2.23
C MET A 181 0.71 -5.61 -2.35
N GLY A 182 0.66 -4.86 -1.26
CA GLY A 182 0.95 -3.42 -1.24
C GLY A 182 2.05 -3.10 -0.23
N ALA A 183 3.03 -2.29 -0.65
CA ALA A 183 4.00 -1.64 0.23
C ALA A 183 3.63 -0.16 0.35
N PHE A 184 3.30 0.27 1.57
CA PHE A 184 2.78 1.60 1.88
C PHE A 184 3.86 2.37 2.65
N VAL A 185 4.40 3.45 2.07
CA VAL A 185 5.23 4.40 2.81
C VAL A 185 4.31 5.31 3.59
N LEU A 186 4.52 5.44 4.90
CA LEU A 186 3.67 6.28 5.74
C LEU A 186 4.18 7.73 5.75
N SER A 187 4.14 8.40 6.90
CA SER A 187 4.78 9.70 7.14
C SER A 187 6.12 9.53 7.84
N SER A 188 6.93 10.59 7.90
CA SER A 188 8.19 10.54 8.65
C SER A 188 7.97 10.21 10.13
N ARG A 189 8.96 9.56 10.77
CA ARG A 189 8.86 9.09 12.17
C ARG A 189 8.60 10.20 13.19
N ASN A 190 8.91 11.44 12.86
CA ASN A 190 8.68 12.58 13.75
C ASN A 190 7.18 12.95 13.86
N GLY A 191 6.31 12.33 13.03
CA GLY A 191 4.86 12.52 13.05
C GLY A 191 4.38 13.79 12.35
N ASN A 192 5.27 14.71 11.96
CA ASN A 192 4.90 15.92 11.24
C ASN A 192 4.79 15.62 9.74
N VAL A 193 3.66 16.02 9.17
CA VAL A 193 3.41 15.97 7.72
C VAL A 193 3.36 17.41 7.25
N GLU A 194 4.49 17.89 6.75
CA GLU A 194 4.65 19.27 6.28
C GLU A 194 5.33 19.26 4.92
N ALA A 195 5.00 20.25 4.08
CA ALA A 195 5.70 20.43 2.83
C ALA A 195 7.12 20.96 3.08
N PRO A 196 8.14 20.46 2.36
CA PRO A 196 9.47 21.07 2.39
C PRO A 196 9.39 22.55 2.04
N LEU A 197 10.10 23.41 2.79
CA LEU A 197 10.10 24.87 2.61
C LEU A 197 10.32 25.28 1.14
N LYS A 198 11.20 24.56 0.43
CA LYS A 198 11.46 24.76 -0.99
C LYS A 198 10.20 24.69 -1.87
N LEU A 199 9.23 23.84 -1.54
CA LEU A 199 7.98 23.71 -2.30
C LEU A 199 6.96 24.80 -1.95
N VAL A 200 7.06 25.39 -0.76
CA VAL A 200 6.23 26.53 -0.35
C VAL A 200 6.72 27.82 -1.01
N GLU A 201 8.05 28.05 -0.99
CA GLU A 201 8.65 29.27 -1.55
C GLU A 201 8.50 29.37 -3.08
N LEU A 202 8.49 28.25 -3.80
CA LEU A 202 8.28 28.22 -5.25
C LEU A 202 6.89 28.75 -5.68
N ASP A 203 5.90 28.72 -4.79
CA ASP A 203 4.56 29.26 -5.07
C ASP A 203 4.45 30.76 -4.75
N HIS A 204 5.52 31.38 -4.24
CA HIS A 204 5.60 32.79 -3.87
C HIS A 204 6.69 33.56 -4.63
N ALA A 205 7.26 32.95 -5.68
CA ALA A 205 8.30 33.51 -6.53
C ALA A 205 7.77 34.03 -7.86
#